data_AF-A0A935XHN3-F1
#
_entry.id   AF-A0A935XHN3-F1
#
_cell.length_a   1.000
_cell.length_b   1.000
_cell.length_c   1.000
_cell.angle_alpha   90.00
_cell.angle_beta   90.00
_cell.angle_gamma   90.00
#
_symmetry.space_group_name_H-M   'P 1'
#
loop_
_entity.id
_entity.type
_entity.pdbx_description
1 polymer ?
#
loop_
_entity_poly.entity_id
_entity_poly.type
_entity_poly.pdbx_seq_one_letter_code
_entity_poly.pdbx_strand_id
1 'polypeptide(L)'
;MLSQPAFHRLTAGFDDHEFAGDGAERWATVAQGIALTGVPDGDREAAGATLARLGFSESRFSRLLSARGGAFRNQVTLLARFARGRGAALDWSDLGELVLLEERVEERADALRLRLAREFYRANEKSAQSTK
;
A
#
# COMPACT_ATOMS: atom_id res chain seq x y z
N MET A 1 12.56 -10.94 -15.41
CA MET A 1 12.31 -12.24 -14.75
C MET A 1 13.01 -12.26 -13.39
N LEU A 2 12.37 -11.74 -12.34
CA LEU A 2 12.82 -11.93 -10.96
C LEU A 2 12.14 -13.20 -10.43
N SER A 3 12.67 -14.37 -10.77
CA SER A 3 12.20 -15.65 -10.24
C SER A 3 12.68 -15.80 -8.80
N GLN A 4 11.94 -15.24 -7.84
CA GLN A 4 12.21 -15.45 -6.43
C GLN A 4 11.61 -16.80 -5.98
N PRO A 5 12.42 -17.83 -5.65
CA PRO A 5 11.92 -19.18 -5.38
C PRO A 5 11.05 -19.29 -4.12
N ALA A 6 11.15 -18.33 -3.21
CA ALA A 6 10.37 -18.30 -1.98
C ALA A 6 8.92 -17.86 -2.22
N PHE A 7 8.70 -16.93 -3.15
CA PHE A 7 7.36 -16.43 -3.48
C PHE A 7 6.49 -17.54 -4.09
N HIS A 8 7.03 -18.32 -5.04
CA HIS A 8 6.30 -19.43 -5.66
C HIS A 8 5.83 -20.50 -4.67
N ARG A 9 6.53 -20.71 -3.55
CA ARG A 9 6.08 -21.66 -2.52
C ARG A 9 4.92 -21.13 -1.71
N LEU A 10 4.83 -19.81 -1.51
CA LEU A 10 3.71 -19.18 -0.82
C LEU A 10 2.45 -19.18 -1.68
N THR A 11 2.59 -19.15 -3.01
CA THR A 11 1.47 -19.03 -3.94
C THR A 11 0.94 -20.35 -4.50
N ALA A 12 1.55 -21.50 -4.17
CA ALA A 12 1.24 -22.81 -4.75
C ALA A 12 -0.19 -23.34 -4.49
N GLY A 13 -1.00 -22.66 -3.69
CA GLY A 13 -2.42 -22.98 -3.43
C GLY A 13 -3.43 -21.96 -3.99
N PHE A 14 -2.96 -20.96 -4.73
CA PHE A 14 -3.79 -19.92 -5.34
C PHE A 14 -3.99 -20.19 -6.83
N ASP A 15 -5.06 -19.67 -7.41
CA ASP A 15 -5.42 -19.93 -8.79
C ASP A 15 -4.41 -19.26 -9.75
N ASP A 16 -3.93 -20.01 -10.75
CA ASP A 16 -2.90 -19.55 -11.69
C ASP A 16 -3.30 -18.27 -12.45
N HIS A 17 -4.60 -18.00 -12.62
CA HIS A 17 -5.06 -16.77 -13.27
C HIS A 17 -4.73 -15.51 -12.46
N GLU A 18 -4.60 -15.60 -11.13
CA GLU A 18 -4.24 -14.46 -10.28
C GLU A 18 -2.79 -14.00 -10.52
N PHE A 19 -1.93 -14.90 -10.99
CA PHE A 19 -0.50 -14.64 -11.25
C PHE A 19 -0.17 -14.39 -12.71
N ALA A 20 -1.13 -14.55 -13.62
CA ALA A 20 -0.96 -14.27 -15.04
C ALA A 20 -0.62 -12.78 -15.31
N GLY A 21 0.11 -12.54 -16.40
CA GLY A 21 0.57 -11.20 -16.77
C GLY A 21 1.47 -10.57 -15.70
N ASP A 22 1.08 -9.42 -15.18
CA ASP A 22 1.79 -8.73 -14.10
C ASP A 22 1.33 -9.14 -12.69
N GLY A 23 0.48 -10.17 -12.56
CA GLY A 23 -0.11 -10.61 -11.30
C GLY A 23 0.93 -11.05 -10.27
N ALA A 24 1.95 -11.81 -10.69
CA ALA A 24 3.07 -12.19 -9.83
C ALA A 24 3.83 -10.98 -9.28
N GLU A 25 4.05 -9.94 -10.08
CA GLU A 25 4.75 -8.73 -9.61
C GLU A 25 3.91 -7.92 -8.61
N ARG A 26 2.58 -7.87 -8.81
CA ARG A 26 1.65 -7.20 -7.90
C ARG A 26 1.62 -7.91 -6.55
N TRP A 27 1.41 -9.23 -6.55
CA TRP A 27 1.45 -10.02 -5.33
C TRP A 27 2.79 -9.98 -4.62
N ALA A 28 3.91 -10.02 -5.36
CA ALA A 28 5.24 -9.85 -4.79
C ALA A 28 5.41 -8.48 -4.10
N THR A 29 4.84 -7.42 -4.68
CA THR A 29 4.85 -6.07 -4.08
C THR A 29 4.08 -6.04 -2.77
N VAL A 30 2.90 -6.66 -2.72
CA VAL A 30 2.09 -6.74 -1.49
C VAL A 30 2.81 -7.57 -0.42
N ALA A 31 3.29 -8.77 -0.78
CA ALA A 31 3.99 -9.65 0.14
C ALA A 31 5.27 -9.01 0.70
N GLN A 32 6.04 -8.31 -0.16
CA GLN A 32 7.22 -7.55 0.27
C GLN A 32 6.83 -6.44 1.24
N GLY A 33 5.76 -5.71 0.95
CA GLY A 33 5.24 -4.65 1.82
C GLY A 33 4.89 -5.17 3.22
N ILE A 34 4.08 -6.23 3.28
CA ILE A 34 3.70 -6.90 4.52
C ILE A 34 4.94 -7.41 5.26
N ALA A 35 5.90 -8.04 4.57
CA ALA A 35 7.12 -8.53 5.20
C ALA A 35 8.00 -7.40 5.78
N LEU A 36 7.97 -6.20 5.19
CA LEU A 36 8.76 -5.06 5.65
C LEU A 36 8.13 -4.33 6.85
N THR A 37 6.82 -4.21 6.88
CA THR A 37 6.11 -3.41 7.90
C THR A 37 5.44 -4.27 8.97
N GLY A 38 5.17 -5.54 8.68
CA GLY A 38 4.18 -6.31 9.42
C GLY A 38 2.75 -5.82 9.15
N VAL A 39 1.80 -6.39 9.88
CA VAL A 39 0.41 -5.95 9.97
C VAL A 39 0.12 -5.48 11.40
N PRO A 40 -0.79 -4.51 11.62
CA PRO A 40 -1.11 -4.02 12.96
C PRO A 40 -1.72 -5.11 13.84
N ASP A 41 -1.31 -5.16 15.10
CA ASP A 41 -1.96 -5.97 16.14
C ASP A 41 -3.14 -5.20 16.74
N GLY A 42 -4.32 -5.83 16.82
CA GLY A 42 -5.51 -5.21 17.45
C GLY A 42 -6.20 -4.16 16.58
N ASP A 43 -6.52 -3.00 17.16
CA ASP A 43 -7.27 -1.93 16.47
C ASP A 43 -6.49 -1.39 15.26
N ARG A 44 -7.12 -1.49 14.09
CA ARG A 44 -6.49 -1.16 12.80
C ARG A 44 -6.71 0.31 12.48
N GLU A 45 -5.66 1.11 12.58
CA GLU A 45 -5.64 2.45 11.99
C GLU A 45 -5.46 2.32 10.46
N ALA A 46 -6.36 2.95 9.71
CA ALA A 46 -6.31 2.90 8.25
C ALA A 46 -4.97 3.44 7.71
N ALA A 47 -4.51 2.91 6.58
CA ALA A 47 -3.17 3.19 6.06
C ALA A 47 -2.95 4.68 5.80
N GLY A 48 -3.93 5.39 5.25
CA GLY A 48 -3.82 6.83 5.01
C GLY A 48 -3.61 7.62 6.31
N ALA A 49 -4.36 7.28 7.35
CA ALA A 49 -4.24 7.93 8.67
C ALA A 49 -2.89 7.60 9.34
N THR A 50 -2.46 6.34 9.26
CA THR A 50 -1.14 5.92 9.77
C THR A 50 -0.01 6.71 9.12
N LEU A 51 -0.04 6.86 7.79
CA LEU A 51 0.99 7.60 7.05
C LEU A 51 1.04 9.08 7.43
N ALA A 52 -0.13 9.72 7.61
CA ALA A 52 -0.22 11.09 8.08
C ALA A 52 0.41 11.24 9.48
N ARG A 53 0.03 10.37 10.43
CA ARG A 53 0.59 10.36 11.79
C ARG A 53 2.11 10.13 11.82
N LEU A 54 2.63 9.31 10.90
CA LEU A 54 4.07 9.09 10.74
C LEU A 54 4.80 10.28 10.10
N GLY A 55 4.09 11.34 9.69
CA GLY A 55 4.68 12.50 9.02
C GLY A 55 5.12 12.21 7.60
N PHE A 56 4.42 11.31 6.89
CA PHE A 56 4.64 11.13 5.47
C PHE A 56 4.25 12.41 4.73
N SER A 57 5.15 12.94 3.90
CA SER A 57 4.92 14.23 3.25
C SER A 57 3.78 14.17 2.25
N GLU A 58 2.91 15.18 2.25
CA GLU A 58 1.79 15.31 1.33
C GLU A 58 2.20 15.21 -0.14
N SER A 59 3.32 15.83 -0.53
CA SER A 59 3.83 15.77 -1.91
C SER A 59 4.20 14.35 -2.36
N ARG A 60 4.73 13.52 -1.46
CA ARG A 60 4.99 12.09 -1.74
C ARG A 60 3.70 11.29 -1.78
N PHE A 61 2.74 11.63 -0.93
CA PHE A 61 1.45 10.97 -0.89
C PHE A 61 0.63 11.26 -2.16
N SER A 62 0.56 12.51 -2.61
CA SER A 62 -0.02 12.88 -3.89
C SER A 62 0.66 12.14 -5.06
N ARG A 63 2.00 12.04 -5.04
CA ARG A 63 2.74 11.26 -6.06
C ARG A 63 2.36 9.78 -6.07
N LEU A 64 2.17 9.16 -4.91
CA LEU A 64 1.69 7.78 -4.79
C LEU A 64 0.31 7.63 -5.45
N LEU A 65 -0.65 8.49 -5.11
CA LEU A 65 -2.02 8.38 -5.60
C LEU A 65 -2.14 8.62 -7.11
N SER A 66 -1.31 9.51 -7.66
CA SER A 66 -1.30 9.82 -9.09
C SER A 66 -0.49 8.83 -9.93
N ALA A 67 0.40 8.04 -9.31
CA ALA A 67 1.19 7.05 -10.02
C ALA A 67 0.30 5.92 -10.58
N ARG A 68 0.77 5.31 -11.68
CA ARG A 68 0.12 4.18 -12.36
C ARG A 68 1.13 3.07 -12.69
N GLY A 69 0.65 1.85 -12.84
CA GLY A 69 1.42 0.68 -13.26
C GLY A 69 2.72 0.47 -12.47
N GLY A 70 3.83 0.26 -13.17
CA GLY A 70 5.15 0.04 -12.54
C GLY A 70 5.61 1.20 -11.65
N ALA A 71 5.27 2.45 -11.99
CA ALA A 71 5.59 3.61 -11.17
C ALA A 71 4.82 3.60 -9.84
N PHE A 72 3.57 3.14 -9.84
CA PHE A 72 2.78 2.97 -8.63
C PHE A 72 3.41 1.93 -7.70
N ARG A 73 3.78 0.74 -8.22
CA ARG A 73 4.46 -0.31 -7.43
C ARG A 73 5.77 0.17 -6.80
N ASN A 74 6.54 0.99 -7.53
CA ASN A 74 7.75 1.62 -6.99
C ASN A 74 7.42 2.58 -5.82
N GLN A 75 6.37 3.40 -5.93
CA GLN A 75 5.96 4.28 -4.83
C GLN A 75 5.49 3.48 -3.61
N VAL A 76 4.75 2.39 -3.80
CA VAL A 76 4.32 1.50 -2.70
C VAL A 76 5.52 0.90 -1.97
N THR A 77 6.54 0.45 -2.72
CA THR A 77 7.79 -0.08 -2.13
C THR A 77 8.53 0.98 -1.31
N LEU A 78 8.61 2.22 -1.80
CA LEU A 78 9.22 3.33 -1.07
C LEU A 78 8.45 3.68 0.20
N LEU A 79 7.12 3.66 0.13
CA LEU A 79 6.24 3.89 1.26
C LEU A 79 6.40 2.82 2.34
N ALA A 80 6.46 1.54 1.96
CA ALA A 80 6.70 0.45 2.92
C ALA A 80 8.05 0.59 3.63
N ARG A 81 9.10 0.97 2.88
CA ARG A 81 10.43 1.25 3.47
C ARG A 81 10.39 2.45 4.42
N PHE A 82 9.65 3.50 4.08
CA PHE A 82 9.44 4.64 4.97
C PHE A 82 8.77 4.21 6.28
N ALA A 83 7.66 3.46 6.21
CA ALA A 83 6.94 2.99 7.39
C ALA A 83 7.81 2.06 8.27
N ARG A 84 8.55 1.14 7.64
CA ARG A 84 9.56 0.32 8.33
C ARG A 84 10.61 1.17 9.04
N GLY A 85 11.12 2.22 8.38
CA GLY A 85 12.08 3.16 8.98
C GLY A 85 11.55 3.90 10.20
N ARG A 86 10.22 3.90 10.41
CA ARG A 86 9.54 4.45 11.59
C ARG A 86 9.02 3.37 12.54
N GLY A 87 9.38 2.10 12.31
CA GLY A 87 8.95 0.97 13.15
C GLY A 87 7.45 0.76 13.16
N ALA A 88 6.73 1.16 12.10
CA ALA A 88 5.28 1.12 12.05
C ALA A 88 4.76 0.04 11.11
N ALA A 89 3.77 -0.70 11.59
CA ALA A 89 2.93 -1.55 10.76
C ALA A 89 1.94 -0.72 9.95
N LEU A 90 1.48 -1.26 8.82
CA LEU A 90 0.48 -0.65 7.96
C LEU A 90 -0.69 -1.62 7.77
N ASP A 91 -1.91 -1.10 7.81
CA ASP A 91 -3.06 -1.85 7.33
C ASP A 91 -2.96 -1.99 5.80
N TRP A 92 -2.70 -3.22 5.34
CA TRP A 92 -2.54 -3.54 3.92
C TRP A 92 -3.85 -3.81 3.20
N SER A 93 -5.01 -3.70 3.85
CA SER A 93 -6.30 -4.05 3.25
C SER A 93 -6.57 -3.20 2.00
N ASP A 94 -6.68 -1.88 2.15
CA ASP A 94 -6.95 -0.98 1.02
C ASP A 94 -5.73 -0.79 0.10
N LEU A 95 -4.52 -0.74 0.68
CA LEU A 95 -3.28 -0.53 -0.09
C LEU A 95 -2.94 -1.76 -0.94
N GLY A 96 -3.08 -2.96 -0.38
CA GLY A 96 -2.87 -4.23 -1.07
C GLY A 96 -3.92 -4.47 -2.14
N GLU A 97 -5.20 -4.24 -1.83
CA GLU A 97 -6.27 -4.30 -2.83
C GLU A 97 -5.99 -3.35 -3.99
N LEU A 98 -5.53 -2.12 -3.71
CA LEU A 98 -5.15 -1.17 -4.75
C LEU A 98 -4.00 -1.68 -5.63
N VAL A 99 -2.95 -2.30 -5.05
CA VAL A 99 -1.87 -2.92 -5.85
C VAL A 99 -2.40 -4.02 -6.76
N LEU A 100 -3.38 -4.81 -6.32
CA LEU A 100 -3.91 -5.92 -7.11
C LEU A 100 -4.86 -5.46 -8.22
N LEU A 101 -5.63 -4.38 -7.99
CA LEU A 101 -6.71 -3.94 -8.90
C LEU A 101 -6.35 -2.78 -9.84
N GLU A 102 -5.31 -2.02 -9.54
CA GLU A 102 -4.90 -0.88 -10.37
C GLU A 102 -4.62 -1.31 -11.83
N GLU A 103 -5.07 -0.53 -12.82
CA GLU A 103 -5.08 -0.88 -14.26
C GLU A 103 -5.96 -2.08 -14.67
N ARG A 104 -6.57 -2.81 -13.72
CA ARG A 104 -7.48 -3.93 -14.00
C ARG A 104 -8.94 -3.59 -13.76
N VAL A 105 -9.23 -2.82 -12.71
CA VAL A 105 -10.57 -2.38 -12.32
C VAL A 105 -10.50 -0.91 -11.90
N GLU A 106 -10.60 0.00 -12.86
CA GLU A 106 -10.30 1.42 -12.67
C GLU A 106 -11.23 2.07 -11.64
N GLU A 107 -12.53 1.80 -11.70
CA GLU A 107 -13.51 2.39 -10.78
C GLU A 107 -13.21 2.00 -9.32
N ARG A 108 -12.80 0.76 -9.10
CA ARG A 108 -12.46 0.25 -7.76
C ARG A 108 -11.13 0.82 -7.28
N ALA A 109 -10.13 0.89 -8.15
CA ALA A 109 -8.83 1.46 -7.84
C ALA A 109 -8.95 2.95 -7.46
N ASP A 110 -9.79 3.71 -8.16
CA ASP A 110 -10.01 5.12 -7.85
C ASP A 110 -10.79 5.33 -6.56
N ALA A 111 -11.77 4.46 -6.26
CA ALA A 111 -12.45 4.47 -4.97
C ALA A 111 -11.49 4.22 -3.79
N LEU A 112 -10.53 3.31 -3.95
CA LEU A 112 -9.49 3.02 -2.95
C LEU A 112 -8.53 4.21 -2.79
N ARG A 113 -8.08 4.82 -3.89
CA ARG A 113 -7.25 6.05 -3.84
C ARG A 113 -7.94 7.18 -3.10
N LEU A 114 -9.23 7.39 -3.36
CA LEU A 114 -10.01 8.43 -2.70
C LEU A 114 -10.19 8.15 -1.21
N ARG A 115 -10.35 6.87 -0.83
CA ARG A 115 -10.43 6.46 0.58
C ARG A 115 -9.13 6.74 1.33
N LEU A 116 -8.00 6.28 0.77
CA LEU A 116 -6.66 6.56 1.30
C LEU A 116 -6.44 8.07 1.46
N ALA A 117 -6.85 8.86 0.46
CA ALA A 117 -6.75 10.31 0.52
C ALA A 117 -7.54 10.92 1.67
N ARG A 118 -8.82 10.56 1.80
CA ARG A 118 -9.69 11.05 2.87
C ARG A 118 -9.11 10.74 4.25
N GLU A 119 -8.58 9.55 4.45
CA GLU A 119 -7.96 9.14 5.71
C GLU A 119 -6.72 9.98 6.04
N PHE A 120 -5.82 10.14 5.07
CA PHE A 120 -4.59 10.90 5.22
C PHE A 120 -4.86 12.36 5.55
N TYR A 121 -5.71 13.03 4.76
CA TYR A 121 -6.00 14.45 4.95
C TYR A 121 -6.77 14.71 6.24
N ARG A 122 -7.75 13.88 6.58
CA ARG A 122 -8.49 13.99 7.85
C ARG A 122 -7.58 13.83 9.07
N ALA A 123 -6.59 12.95 9.01
CA ALA A 123 -5.63 12.76 10.10
C ALA A 123 -4.69 13.97 10.25
N ASN A 124 -4.22 14.55 9.14
CA ASN A 124 -3.41 15.78 9.17
C ASN A 124 -4.18 16.98 9.74
N GLU A 125 -5.45 17.16 9.35
CA GLU A 125 -6.30 18.24 9.89
C GLU A 125 -6.48 18.12 11.41
N LYS A 126 -6.75 16.90 11.91
CA LYS A 126 -6.86 16.65 13.36
C LYS A 126 -5.55 16.96 14.09
N SER A 127 -4.42 16.59 13.51
CA SER A 127 -3.09 16.83 14.09
C SER A 127 -2.77 18.32 14.16
N ALA A 128 -3.14 19.08 13.12
CA ALA A 128 -3.02 20.54 13.08
C ALA A 128 -3.90 21.25 14.12
N GLN A 129 -5.08 20.70 14.42
CA GLN A 129 -5.99 21.24 15.43
C GLN A 129 -5.52 20.96 16.86
N SER A 130 -4.92 19.79 17.13
CA SER A 130 -4.42 19.42 18.47
C SER A 130 -3.16 20.18 18.91
N THR A 131 -2.52 20.92 17.99
CA THR A 131 -1.30 21.70 18.26
C THR A 131 -1.62 23.17 18.58
N LYS A 132 -2.89 23.59 18.45
CA LYS A 132 -3.39 24.91 18.85
C LYS A 132 -3.97 24.86 20.26
#